data_AF-B9D5U2-F1
#
_entry.id   AF-B9D5U2-F1
#
_cell.length_a   1.000
_cell.length_b   1.000
_cell.length_c   1.000
_cell.angle_alpha   90.00
_cell.angle_beta   90.00
_cell.angle_gamma   90.00
#
_symmetry.space_group_name_H-M   'P 1'
#
loop_
_entity.id
_entity.type
_entity.pdbx_description
1 polymer ?
#
loop_
_entity_poly.entity_id
_entity_poly.type
_entity_poly.pdbx_seq_one_letter_code
_entity_poly.pdbx_strand_id
1 'polypeptide(L)'
;MINVRDLRLNYGASEILNIPRLDIDVSKITALTGSNGSGKSTLMRVMSFLQKPTSGEVRLWGSSAPSLNLLRDVSVLLPEPALLKRSVRENFRAVLKSRGVLGEFDERASEALNLVGLDESFLNKRHFELSSGQTQRVSFALNLALRSRLYLLDEPTNSVDVGTSKLFGKAVLYMRQRYGCGFVIASHDDKWLSAVAEENVFLHKGRVCEFEYKNIFDARDGVLKFDENASVNLPQNLRNAVKIAVNPSKITLSKTPIEGYLGGILHSVSLYLGKDLLVKIKIGDFLIKTLAPNSQKFNIGESIYFKFDEGAFLGLE
;
A
#
# COMPACT_ATOMS: atom_id res chain seq x y z
N MET A 1 13.84 -11.27 -0.42
CA MET A 1 12.49 -11.33 -1.01
C MET A 1 11.54 -12.07 -0.08
N ILE A 2 10.24 -11.80 -0.20
CA ILE A 2 9.15 -12.68 0.23
C ILE A 2 8.59 -13.32 -1.04
N ASN A 3 8.43 -14.64 -1.02
CA ASN A 3 7.85 -15.39 -2.13
C ASN A 3 6.60 -16.14 -1.65
N VAL A 4 5.50 -15.96 -2.36
CA VAL A 4 4.22 -16.61 -2.09
C VAL A 4 3.88 -17.48 -3.29
N ARG A 5 3.55 -18.77 -3.06
CA ARG A 5 3.23 -19.74 -4.10
C ARG A 5 1.99 -20.54 -3.71
N ASP A 6 1.01 -20.56 -4.62
CA ASP A 6 -0.25 -21.31 -4.50
C ASP A 6 -0.94 -21.13 -3.14
N LEU A 7 -0.84 -19.91 -2.59
CA LEU A 7 -1.30 -19.58 -1.25
C LEU A 7 -2.82 -19.59 -1.22
N ARG A 8 -3.39 -20.45 -0.36
CA ARG A 8 -4.80 -20.40 0.02
C ARG A 8 -4.94 -20.28 1.52
N LEU A 9 -5.90 -19.46 1.94
CA LEU A 9 -6.28 -19.36 3.34
C LEU A 9 -7.80 -19.26 3.44
N ASN A 10 -8.38 -20.19 4.17
CA ASN A 10 -9.81 -20.29 4.38
C ASN A 10 -10.15 -20.17 5.87
N TYR A 11 -11.27 -19.52 6.18
CA TYR A 11 -11.92 -19.60 7.48
C TYR A 11 -13.22 -20.38 7.34
N GLY A 12 -13.20 -21.64 7.78
CA GLY A 12 -14.28 -22.58 7.49
C GLY A 12 -14.47 -22.72 5.96
N ALA A 13 -15.68 -22.45 5.48
CA ALA A 13 -16.03 -22.49 4.06
C ALA A 13 -15.67 -21.21 3.27
N SER A 14 -15.27 -20.12 3.95
CA SER A 14 -14.98 -18.84 3.29
C SER A 14 -13.52 -18.78 2.82
N GLU A 15 -13.30 -18.63 1.52
CA GLU A 15 -11.97 -18.36 0.93
C GLU A 15 -11.59 -16.89 1.17
N ILE A 16 -10.51 -16.66 1.92
CA ILE A 16 -10.04 -15.32 2.31
C ILE A 16 -8.88 -14.86 1.42
N LEU A 17 -7.95 -15.75 1.11
CA LEU A 17 -6.83 -15.50 0.21
C LEU A 17 -6.72 -16.63 -0.81
N ASN A 18 -6.48 -16.25 -2.07
CA ASN A 18 -6.18 -17.15 -3.17
C ASN A 18 -5.16 -16.46 -4.09
N ILE A 19 -3.88 -16.71 -3.81
CA ILE A 19 -2.77 -16.01 -4.44
C ILE A 19 -1.86 -17.06 -5.08
N PRO A 20 -1.99 -17.30 -6.41
CA PRO A 20 -1.16 -18.27 -7.12
C PRO A 20 0.33 -17.91 -7.04
N ARG A 21 0.65 -16.62 -7.19
CA ARG A 21 2.02 -16.13 -7.14
C ARG A 21 2.06 -14.68 -6.69
N LEU A 22 2.98 -14.38 -5.78
CA LEU A 22 3.39 -13.02 -5.44
C LEU A 22 4.86 -13.03 -5.02
N ASP A 23 5.63 -12.08 -5.52
CA ASP A 23 7.03 -11.87 -5.18
C ASP A 23 7.19 -10.42 -4.70
N ILE A 24 7.68 -10.23 -3.47
CA ILE A 24 7.93 -8.90 -2.90
C ILE A 24 9.42 -8.73 -2.63
N ASP A 25 9.99 -7.65 -3.17
CA ASP A 25 11.35 -7.23 -2.87
C ASP A 25 11.42 -6.55 -1.49
N VAL A 26 11.87 -7.31 -0.50
CA VAL A 26 12.07 -6.86 0.90
C VAL A 26 13.20 -5.84 1.07
N SER A 27 13.85 -5.40 -0.01
CA SER A 27 14.72 -4.23 0.03
C SER A 27 13.97 -2.94 -0.28
N LYS A 28 12.77 -2.97 -0.87
CA LYS A 28 12.01 -1.78 -1.28
C LYS A 28 10.91 -1.42 -0.29
N ILE A 29 10.28 -0.28 -0.52
CA ILE A 29 9.01 0.10 0.10
C ILE A 29 7.87 -0.30 -0.84
N THR A 30 7.14 -1.36 -0.49
CA THR A 30 5.98 -1.87 -1.24
C THR A 30 4.69 -1.46 -0.55
N ALA A 31 3.82 -0.75 -1.27
CA ALA A 31 2.44 -0.53 -0.87
C ALA A 31 1.61 -1.80 -1.09
N LEU A 32 0.75 -2.15 -0.13
CA LEU A 32 -0.28 -3.18 -0.26
C LEU A 32 -1.64 -2.47 -0.24
N THR A 33 -2.24 -2.29 -1.40
CA THR A 33 -3.49 -1.54 -1.57
C THR A 33 -4.67 -2.47 -1.83
N GLY A 34 -5.89 -1.98 -1.63
CA GLY A 34 -7.11 -2.77 -1.77
C GLY A 34 -8.23 -2.24 -0.88
N SER A 35 -9.48 -2.58 -1.18
CA SER A 35 -10.63 -2.18 -0.35
C SER A 35 -10.57 -2.77 1.06
N ASN A 36 -11.40 -2.26 1.97
CA ASN A 36 -11.63 -2.92 3.25
C ASN A 36 -12.10 -4.36 2.99
N GLY A 37 -11.59 -5.30 3.79
CA GLY A 37 -11.91 -6.73 3.63
C GLY A 37 -11.26 -7.41 2.42
N SER A 38 -10.38 -6.75 1.65
CA SER A 38 -9.74 -7.41 0.50
C SER A 38 -8.72 -8.49 0.87
N GLY A 39 -8.30 -8.56 2.15
CA GLY A 39 -7.36 -9.56 2.67
C GLY A 39 -5.97 -9.02 3.04
N LYS A 40 -5.73 -7.70 3.00
CA LYS A 40 -4.41 -7.08 3.24
C LYS A 40 -3.77 -7.50 4.57
N SER A 41 -4.44 -7.23 5.68
CA SER A 41 -3.99 -7.59 7.04
C SER A 41 -3.77 -9.09 7.18
N THR A 42 -4.63 -9.90 6.57
CA THR A 42 -4.50 -11.36 6.57
C THR A 42 -3.25 -11.81 5.82
N LEU A 43 -3.01 -11.26 4.62
CA LEU A 43 -1.80 -11.54 3.85
C LEU A 43 -0.54 -11.14 4.62
N MET A 44 -0.55 -9.99 5.30
CA MET A 44 0.56 -9.55 6.15
C MET A 44 0.83 -10.53 7.31
N ARG A 45 -0.21 -11.06 7.97
CA ARG A 45 -0.06 -12.08 9.02
C ARG A 45 0.55 -13.38 8.49
N VAL A 46 0.18 -13.79 7.28
CA VAL A 46 0.77 -14.96 6.62
C VAL A 46 2.24 -14.68 6.25
N MET A 47 2.54 -13.53 5.63
CA MET A 47 3.91 -13.15 5.24
C MET A 47 4.86 -12.96 6.42
N SER A 48 4.33 -12.60 7.59
CA SER A 48 5.08 -12.48 8.85
C SER A 48 5.14 -13.76 9.67
N PHE A 49 4.60 -14.88 9.15
CA PHE A 49 4.54 -16.18 9.84
C PHE A 49 3.76 -16.17 11.17
N LEU A 50 2.94 -15.14 11.41
CA LEU A 50 2.00 -15.09 12.54
C LEU A 50 0.79 -15.99 12.32
N GLN A 51 0.54 -16.37 11.07
CA GLN A 51 -0.56 -17.23 10.69
C GLN A 51 -0.12 -18.21 9.60
N LYS A 52 -0.42 -19.50 9.78
CA LYS A 52 -0.17 -20.50 8.75
C LYS A 52 -1.26 -20.44 7.67
N PRO A 53 -0.91 -20.61 6.39
CA PRO A 53 -1.90 -20.76 5.34
C PRO A 53 -2.61 -22.11 5.43
N THR A 54 -3.78 -22.24 4.77
CA THR A 54 -4.49 -23.52 4.63
C THR A 54 -3.76 -24.44 3.65
N SER A 55 -3.24 -23.88 2.55
CA SER A 55 -2.36 -24.57 1.61
C SER A 55 -1.43 -23.60 0.89
N GLY A 56 -0.46 -24.14 0.16
CA GLY A 56 0.59 -23.36 -0.50
C GLY A 56 1.75 -23.04 0.44
N GLU A 57 2.63 -22.16 -0.02
CA GLU A 57 3.89 -21.86 0.67
C GLU A 57 4.16 -20.36 0.67
N VAL A 58 4.69 -19.87 1.79
CA VAL A 58 5.33 -18.57 1.88
C VAL A 58 6.77 -18.76 2.32
N ARG A 59 7.71 -18.12 1.61
CA ARG A 59 9.13 -18.10 1.93
C ARG A 59 9.56 -16.68 2.25
N LEU A 60 10.29 -16.51 3.35
CA LEU A 60 10.95 -15.27 3.71
C LEU A 60 12.46 -15.46 3.60
N TRP A 61 13.12 -14.64 2.79
CA TRP A 61 14.56 -14.78 2.47
C TRP A 61 14.94 -16.21 2.05
N GLY A 62 14.07 -16.85 1.27
CA GLY A 62 14.28 -18.22 0.76
C GLY A 62 13.84 -19.35 1.70
N SER A 63 13.45 -19.06 2.95
CA SER A 63 13.03 -20.09 3.91
C SER A 63 11.51 -20.10 4.13
N SER A 64 10.88 -21.26 4.01
CA SER A 64 9.47 -21.50 4.42
C SER A 64 9.30 -21.93 5.86
N ALA A 65 10.40 -22.14 6.58
CA ALA A 65 10.42 -22.33 8.02
C ALA A 65 11.54 -21.45 8.59
N PRO A 66 11.38 -20.11 8.55
CA PRO A 66 12.40 -19.19 9.02
C PRO A 66 12.72 -19.45 10.49
N SER A 67 14.01 -19.44 10.83
CA SER A 67 14.43 -19.57 12.23
C SER A 67 13.94 -18.38 13.06
N LEU A 68 13.87 -18.53 14.38
CA LEU A 68 13.53 -17.42 15.26
C LEU A 68 14.48 -16.22 15.09
N ASN A 69 15.76 -16.46 14.80
CA ASN A 69 16.71 -15.40 14.51
C ASN A 69 16.35 -14.63 13.25
N LEU A 70 15.90 -15.33 12.21
CA LEU A 70 15.46 -14.70 10.97
C LEU A 70 14.15 -13.91 11.19
N LEU A 71 13.19 -14.48 11.92
CA LEU A 71 11.95 -13.77 12.29
C LEU A 71 12.21 -12.56 13.19
N ARG A 72 13.35 -12.49 13.89
CA ARG A 72 13.76 -11.30 14.65
C ARG A 72 14.13 -10.11 13.77
N ASP A 73 14.43 -10.34 12.50
CA ASP A 73 14.68 -9.27 11.53
C ASP A 73 13.39 -8.72 10.90
N VAL A 74 12.22 -9.21 11.31
CA VAL A 74 10.90 -8.75 10.87
C VAL A 74 10.17 -8.04 12.01
N SER A 75 9.74 -6.81 11.76
CA SER A 75 8.88 -6.04 12.67
C SER A 75 7.48 -5.93 12.10
N VAL A 76 6.45 -6.08 12.95
CA VAL A 76 5.04 -5.99 12.54
C VAL A 76 4.35 -4.93 13.40
N LEU A 77 3.75 -3.94 12.75
CA LEU A 77 2.79 -3.03 13.36
C LEU A 77 1.39 -3.43 12.93
N LEU A 78 0.52 -3.70 13.91
CA LEU A 78 -0.88 -4.03 13.68
C LEU A 78 -1.75 -2.76 13.66
N PRO A 79 -2.96 -2.79 13.06
CA PRO A 79 -3.82 -1.61 12.93
C PRO A 79 -4.24 -0.98 14.25
N GLU A 80 -4.45 -1.81 15.27
CA GLU A 80 -4.74 -1.40 16.64
C GLU A 80 -3.58 -1.84 17.54
N PRO A 81 -2.50 -1.04 17.63
CA PRO A 81 -1.35 -1.46 18.39
C PRO A 81 -1.64 -1.35 19.89
N ALA A 82 -1.31 -2.41 20.62
CA ALA A 82 -1.43 -2.46 22.06
C ALA A 82 -0.04 -2.42 22.70
N LEU A 83 0.11 -1.54 23.69
CA LEU A 83 1.29 -1.50 24.54
C LEU A 83 1.14 -2.50 25.69
N LEU A 84 2.27 -3.04 26.16
CA LEU A 84 2.27 -3.79 27.40
C LEU A 84 1.86 -2.85 28.55
N LYS A 85 1.16 -3.40 29.57
CA LYS A 85 0.66 -2.68 30.75
C LYS A 85 1.79 -2.20 31.68
N ARG A 86 2.66 -1.33 31.18
CA ARG A 86 3.89 -0.82 31.81
C ARG A 86 4.16 0.61 31.29
N SER A 87 5.30 1.20 31.66
CA SER A 87 5.69 2.50 31.09
C SER A 87 6.16 2.36 29.65
N VAL A 88 6.24 3.48 28.93
CA VAL A 88 6.82 3.52 27.59
C VAL A 88 8.28 3.04 27.63
N ARG A 89 9.08 3.49 28.61
CA ARG A 89 10.44 3.00 28.85
C ARG A 89 10.52 1.48 28.94
N GLU A 90 9.63 0.86 29.72
CA GLU A 90 9.63 -0.58 29.91
C GLU A 90 9.09 -1.36 28.69
N ASN A 91 8.30 -0.72 27.82
CA ASN A 91 7.98 -1.25 26.51
C ASN A 91 9.23 -1.26 25.60
N PHE A 92 9.97 -0.14 25.53
CA PHE A 92 11.23 -0.07 24.77
C PHE A 92 12.25 -1.10 25.24
N ARG A 93 12.46 -1.21 26.56
CA ARG A 93 13.35 -2.23 27.13
C ARG A 93 12.93 -3.65 26.76
N ALA A 94 11.63 -3.95 26.80
CA ALA A 94 11.12 -5.28 26.46
C ALA A 94 11.43 -5.64 24.99
N VAL A 95 11.11 -4.75 24.04
CA VAL A 95 11.35 -5.01 22.61
C VAL A 95 12.84 -5.08 22.30
N LEU A 96 13.67 -4.17 22.81
CA LEU A 96 15.11 -4.17 22.57
C LEU A 96 15.81 -5.39 23.21
N LYS A 97 15.38 -5.79 24.42
CA LYS A 97 15.88 -7.02 25.08
C LYS A 97 15.56 -8.26 24.25
N SER A 98 14.36 -8.35 23.67
CA SER A 98 13.96 -9.48 22.81
C SER A 98 14.82 -9.62 21.54
N ARG A 99 15.50 -8.53 21.15
CA ARG A 99 16.42 -8.47 20.00
C ARG A 99 17.89 -8.49 20.39
N GLY A 100 18.22 -8.56 21.69
CA GLY A 100 19.60 -8.58 22.16
C GLY A 100 20.34 -7.24 22.09
N VAL A 101 19.63 -6.13 21.90
CA VAL A 101 20.20 -4.77 21.70
C VAL A 101 19.84 -3.80 22.82
N LEU A 102 19.59 -4.32 24.03
CA LEU A 102 19.22 -3.50 25.18
C LEU A 102 20.34 -2.51 25.58
N GLY A 103 21.60 -2.82 25.29
CA GLY A 103 22.74 -1.92 25.54
C GLY A 103 22.69 -0.62 24.72
N GLU A 104 21.94 -0.60 23.62
CA GLU A 104 21.74 0.58 22.74
C GLU A 104 20.44 1.33 23.09
N PHE A 105 19.91 1.16 24.31
CA PHE A 105 18.60 1.69 24.71
C PHE A 105 18.48 3.20 24.47
N ASP A 106 19.41 4.00 24.99
CA ASP A 106 19.28 5.47 24.98
C ASP A 106 19.30 6.01 23.54
N GLU A 107 20.23 5.53 22.71
CA GLU A 107 20.34 5.91 21.30
C GLU A 107 19.08 5.55 20.51
N ARG A 108 18.63 4.29 20.61
CA ARG A 108 17.49 3.79 19.82
C ARG A 108 16.16 4.36 20.27
N ALA A 109 15.97 4.54 21.57
CA ALA A 109 14.75 5.13 22.11
C ALA A 109 14.64 6.61 21.72
N SER A 110 15.73 7.37 21.87
CA SER A 110 15.77 8.79 21.50
C SER A 110 15.54 8.99 20.00
N GLU A 111 16.26 8.24 19.14
CA GLU A 111 16.08 8.30 17.68
C GLU A 111 14.62 8.00 17.29
N ALA A 112 14.06 6.90 17.79
CA ALA A 112 12.73 6.47 17.40
C ALA A 112 11.62 7.43 17.87
N LEU A 113 11.73 7.99 19.09
CA LEU A 113 10.79 8.99 19.59
C LEU A 113 10.85 10.28 18.75
N ASN A 114 12.06 10.75 18.44
CA ASN A 114 12.27 11.94 17.62
C ASN A 114 11.67 11.78 16.21
N LEU A 115 11.84 10.61 15.58
CA LEU A 115 11.28 10.31 14.26
C LEU A 115 9.75 10.41 14.22
N VAL A 116 9.08 10.15 15.34
CA VAL A 116 7.62 10.26 15.47
C VAL A 116 7.17 11.56 16.13
N GLY A 117 8.08 12.51 16.35
CA GLY A 117 7.84 13.83 16.94
C GLY A 117 7.51 13.82 18.43
N LEU A 118 7.93 12.79 19.16
CA LEU A 118 7.78 12.67 20.61
C LEU A 118 9.12 12.96 21.30
N ASP A 119 9.07 13.64 22.43
CA ASP A 119 10.26 13.89 23.26
C ASP A 119 10.46 12.76 24.30
N GLU A 120 11.64 12.72 24.92
CA GLU A 120 12.01 11.66 25.86
C GLU A 120 11.18 11.65 27.15
N SER A 121 10.46 12.71 27.49
CA SER A 121 9.56 12.69 28.66
C SER A 121 8.47 11.62 28.53
N PHE A 122 8.11 11.23 27.30
CA PHE A 122 7.18 10.13 27.05
C PHE A 122 7.65 8.81 27.63
N LEU A 123 8.96 8.59 27.80
CA LEU A 123 9.49 7.37 28.42
C LEU A 123 8.94 7.15 29.84
N ASN A 124 8.59 8.23 30.54
CA ASN A 124 8.08 8.18 31.91
C ASN A 124 6.57 7.91 31.98
N LYS A 125 5.84 8.09 30.87
CA LYS A 125 4.40 7.84 30.81
C LYS A 125 4.08 6.35 30.87
N ARG A 126 2.94 6.02 31.46
CA ARG A 126 2.29 4.71 31.47
C ARG A 126 1.38 4.57 30.26
N HIS A 127 1.19 3.33 29.80
CA HIS A 127 0.32 3.01 28.67
C HIS A 127 -1.09 3.65 28.74
N PHE A 128 -1.69 3.76 29.92
CA PHE A 128 -3.04 4.34 30.11
C PHE A 128 -3.06 5.88 30.12
N GLU A 129 -1.91 6.54 30.19
CA GLU A 129 -1.80 8.01 30.16
C GLU A 129 -1.73 8.56 28.73
N LEU A 130 -1.66 7.68 27.73
CA LEU A 130 -1.50 8.04 26.33
C LEU A 130 -2.87 8.12 25.65
N SER A 131 -3.08 9.16 24.84
CA SER A 131 -4.20 9.16 23.88
C SER A 131 -4.03 8.03 22.85
N SER A 132 -5.08 7.73 22.08
CA SER A 132 -5.01 6.77 20.97
C SER A 132 -3.91 7.14 19.96
N GLY A 133 -3.86 8.41 19.53
CA GLY A 133 -2.82 8.91 18.63
C GLY A 133 -1.42 8.85 19.23
N GLN A 134 -1.26 9.11 20.54
CA GLN A 134 0.04 8.94 21.23
C GLN A 134 0.44 7.47 21.32
N THR A 135 -0.52 6.57 21.57
CA THR A 135 -0.30 5.12 21.58
C THR A 135 0.14 4.62 20.20
N GLN A 136 -0.46 5.11 19.12
CA GLN A 136 -0.03 4.82 17.74
C GLN A 136 1.41 5.27 17.51
N ARG A 137 1.73 6.52 17.87
CA ARG A 137 3.08 7.11 17.71
C ARG A 137 4.13 6.34 18.50
N VAL A 138 3.86 6.01 19.77
CA VAL A 138 4.77 5.21 20.60
C VAL A 138 4.93 3.81 20.03
N SER A 139 3.87 3.17 19.55
CA SER A 139 3.92 1.83 18.97
C SER A 139 4.71 1.79 17.66
N PHE A 140 4.58 2.83 16.84
CA PHE A 140 5.39 3.01 15.64
C PHE A 140 6.87 3.24 16.02
N ALA A 141 7.16 4.10 16.98
CA ALA A 141 8.53 4.30 17.48
C ALA A 141 9.15 3.02 18.03
N LEU A 142 8.40 2.21 18.80
CA LEU A 142 8.87 0.90 19.29
C LEU A 142 9.27 -0.03 18.15
N ASN A 143 8.52 -0.03 17.04
CA ASN A 143 8.90 -0.79 15.84
C ASN A 143 10.20 -0.22 15.25
N LEU A 144 10.29 1.09 15.03
CA LEU A 144 11.47 1.71 14.42
C LEU A 144 12.75 1.48 15.23
N ALA A 145 12.68 1.52 16.56
CA ALA A 145 13.81 1.29 17.45
C ALA A 145 14.45 -0.10 17.30
N LEU A 146 13.72 -1.08 16.76
CA LEU A 146 14.28 -2.40 16.48
C LEU A 146 15.30 -2.37 15.34
N ARG A 147 15.28 -1.36 14.47
CA ARG A 147 16.11 -1.27 13.25
C ARG A 147 16.08 -2.59 12.44
N SER A 148 14.87 -3.13 12.28
CA SER A 148 14.62 -4.43 11.63
C SER A 148 14.92 -4.36 10.14
N ARG A 149 15.30 -5.47 9.51
CA ARG A 149 15.57 -5.50 8.06
C ARG A 149 14.28 -5.36 7.24
N LEU A 150 13.15 -5.82 7.78
CA LEU A 150 11.84 -5.74 7.15
C LEU A 150 10.79 -5.26 8.14
N TYR A 151 9.96 -4.32 7.70
CA TYR A 151 8.79 -3.82 8.42
C TYR A 151 7.50 -4.17 7.68
N LEU A 152 6.53 -4.73 8.38
CA LEU A 152 5.16 -4.90 7.91
C LEU A 152 4.27 -3.95 8.70
N LEU A 153 3.80 -2.89 8.06
CA LEU A 153 3.04 -1.82 8.70
C LEU A 153 1.58 -1.85 8.23
N ASP A 154 0.67 -2.25 9.11
CA ASP A 154 -0.76 -2.37 8.78
C ASP A 154 -1.50 -1.14 9.31
N GLU A 155 -1.93 -0.28 8.39
CA GLU A 155 -2.57 1.01 8.66
C GLU A 155 -1.80 1.90 9.66
N PRO A 156 -0.50 2.18 9.44
CA PRO A 156 0.31 2.92 10.41
C PRO A 156 -0.22 4.33 10.68
N THR A 157 -0.88 4.95 9.70
CA THR A 157 -1.40 6.32 9.77
C THR A 157 -2.85 6.40 10.26
N ASN A 158 -3.46 5.28 10.65
CA ASN A 158 -4.77 5.32 11.29
C ASN A 158 -4.68 6.07 12.63
N SER A 159 -5.74 6.82 12.95
CA SER A 159 -5.88 7.53 14.23
C SER A 159 -4.84 8.62 14.51
N VAL A 160 -4.09 9.08 13.50
CA VAL A 160 -3.17 10.22 13.62
C VAL A 160 -3.54 11.36 12.67
N ASP A 161 -3.17 12.58 13.04
CA ASP A 161 -3.39 13.76 12.21
C ASP A 161 -2.44 13.79 10.98
N VAL A 162 -2.75 14.68 10.03
CA VAL A 162 -1.99 14.84 8.78
C VAL A 162 -0.52 15.19 9.03
N GLY A 163 -0.21 15.96 10.07
CA GLY A 163 1.16 16.32 10.44
C GLY A 163 1.94 15.09 10.90
N THR A 164 1.35 14.30 11.80
CA THR A 164 1.93 13.03 12.26
C THR A 164 2.08 12.00 11.14
N SER A 165 1.09 11.86 10.25
CA SER A 165 1.19 10.99 9.06
C SER A 165 2.41 11.35 8.19
N LYS A 166 2.63 12.65 7.94
CA LYS A 166 3.84 13.12 7.22
C LYS A 166 5.14 12.77 7.96
N LEU A 167 5.17 12.85 9.29
CA LEU A 167 6.33 12.41 10.08
C LEU A 167 6.58 10.92 9.91
N PHE A 168 5.53 10.09 9.89
CA PHE A 168 5.69 8.65 9.69
C PHE A 168 6.27 8.33 8.31
N GLY A 169 5.82 9.03 7.27
CA GLY A 169 6.39 8.88 5.94
C GLY A 169 7.87 9.25 5.90
N LYS A 170 8.25 10.37 6.52
CA LYS A 170 9.66 10.77 6.68
C LYS A 170 10.47 9.75 7.47
N ALA A 171 9.90 9.16 8.51
CA ALA A 171 10.55 8.14 9.32
C ALA A 171 10.80 6.85 8.51
N VAL A 172 9.82 6.39 7.72
CA VAL A 172 9.99 5.25 6.80
C VAL A 172 11.16 5.51 5.84
N LEU A 173 11.19 6.68 5.20
CA LEU A 173 12.26 7.06 4.26
C LEU A 173 13.62 7.16 4.96
N TYR A 174 13.67 7.75 6.15
CA TYR A 174 14.89 7.83 6.97
C TYR A 174 15.43 6.44 7.30
N MET A 175 14.58 5.52 7.76
CA MET A 175 14.99 4.15 8.10
C MET A 175 15.47 3.38 6.89
N ARG A 176 14.79 3.53 5.75
CA ARG A 176 15.23 2.97 4.46
C ARG A 176 16.61 3.49 4.07
N GLN A 177 16.84 4.80 4.13
CA GLN A 177 18.09 5.44 3.72
C GLN A 177 19.25 5.14 4.69
N ARG A 178 19.00 5.19 6.00
CA ARG A 178 20.02 5.08 7.05
C ARG A 178 20.44 3.64 7.33
N TYR A 179 19.49 2.71 7.29
CA TYR A 179 19.66 1.32 7.72
C TYR A 179 19.38 0.29 6.62
N GLY A 180 18.94 0.71 5.43
CA GLY A 180 18.68 -0.20 4.31
C GLY A 180 17.44 -1.08 4.49
N CYS A 181 16.54 -0.74 5.40
CA CYS A 181 15.34 -1.51 5.72
C CYS A 181 14.34 -1.55 4.55
N GLY A 182 13.65 -2.67 4.34
CA GLY A 182 12.47 -2.73 3.47
C GLY A 182 11.15 -2.62 4.24
N PHE A 183 10.08 -2.29 3.51
CA PHE A 183 8.76 -2.06 4.08
C PHE A 183 7.67 -2.68 3.21
N VAL A 184 6.69 -3.32 3.84
CA VAL A 184 5.40 -3.65 3.24
C VAL A 184 4.33 -2.89 4.02
N ILE A 185 3.64 -1.96 3.37
CA ILE A 185 2.73 -1.04 4.04
C ILE A 185 1.33 -1.20 3.50
N ALA A 186 0.40 -1.66 4.33
CA ALA A 186 -1.02 -1.61 4.02
C ALA A 186 -1.58 -0.26 4.48
N SER A 187 -2.19 0.48 3.55
CA SER A 187 -2.91 1.70 3.89
C SER A 187 -3.97 2.02 2.85
N HIS A 188 -4.98 2.78 3.26
CA HIS A 188 -5.96 3.42 2.36
C HIS A 188 -5.59 4.86 1.95
N ASP A 189 -4.52 5.44 2.50
CA ASP A 189 -4.06 6.78 2.14
C ASP A 189 -3.17 6.75 0.90
N ASP A 190 -3.82 6.84 -0.28
CA ASP A 190 -3.15 6.88 -1.59
C ASP A 190 -2.08 7.98 -1.67
N LYS A 191 -2.30 9.15 -1.05
CA LYS A 191 -1.36 10.27 -1.12
C LYS A 191 -0.11 9.98 -0.31
N TRP A 192 -0.30 9.45 0.90
CA TRP A 192 0.81 9.07 1.77
C TRP A 192 1.62 7.92 1.16
N LEU A 193 0.96 6.86 0.67
CA LEU A 193 1.63 5.76 -0.03
C LEU A 193 2.38 6.24 -1.27
N SER A 194 1.78 7.11 -2.07
CA SER A 194 2.43 7.67 -3.27
C SER A 194 3.68 8.50 -2.96
N ALA A 195 3.83 8.98 -1.73
CA ALA A 195 5.00 9.75 -1.31
C ALA A 195 6.17 8.88 -0.82
N VAL A 196 5.92 7.60 -0.47
CA VAL A 196 6.94 6.73 0.15
C VAL A 196 7.18 5.43 -0.58
N ALA A 197 6.18 4.88 -1.27
CA ALA A 197 6.26 3.56 -1.88
C ALA A 197 6.88 3.61 -3.29
N GLU A 198 7.67 2.58 -3.59
CA GLU A 198 8.36 2.37 -4.87
C GLU A 198 7.56 1.42 -5.78
N GLU A 199 6.79 0.52 -5.15
CA GLU A 199 6.00 -0.52 -5.77
C GLU A 199 4.62 -0.61 -5.11
N ASN A 200 3.65 -1.15 -5.84
CA ASN A 200 2.32 -1.39 -5.32
C ASN A 200 1.84 -2.80 -5.68
N VAL A 201 1.28 -3.49 -4.70
CA VAL A 201 0.55 -4.75 -4.84
C VAL A 201 -0.91 -4.45 -4.55
N PHE A 202 -1.76 -4.60 -5.55
CA PHE A 202 -3.20 -4.40 -5.39
C PHE A 202 -3.90 -5.72 -5.11
N LEU A 203 -4.68 -5.75 -4.02
CA LEU A 203 -5.44 -6.91 -3.57
C LEU A 203 -6.94 -6.64 -3.68
N HIS A 204 -7.65 -7.51 -4.39
CA HIS A 204 -9.11 -7.48 -4.51
C HIS A 204 -9.69 -8.87 -4.23
N LYS A 205 -10.65 -8.96 -3.30
CA LYS A 205 -11.33 -10.20 -2.90
C LYS A 205 -10.34 -11.38 -2.68
N GLY A 206 -9.27 -11.15 -1.94
CA GLY A 206 -8.28 -12.17 -1.60
C GLY A 206 -7.27 -12.51 -2.70
N ARG A 207 -7.31 -11.82 -3.84
CA ARG A 207 -6.48 -12.09 -5.02
C ARG A 207 -5.59 -10.90 -5.34
N VAL A 208 -4.35 -11.19 -5.75
CA VAL A 208 -3.47 -10.16 -6.31
C VAL A 208 -3.90 -9.90 -7.74
N CYS A 209 -4.13 -8.63 -8.06
CA CYS A 209 -4.60 -8.18 -9.35
C CYS A 209 -3.47 -7.50 -10.13
N GLU A 210 -3.55 -7.55 -11.46
CA GLU A 210 -2.54 -6.99 -12.35
C GLU A 210 -2.45 -5.46 -12.26
N PHE A 211 -3.57 -4.79 -11.98
CA PHE A 211 -3.63 -3.34 -11.83
C PHE A 211 -4.72 -2.93 -10.83
N GLU A 212 -4.58 -1.73 -10.27
CA GLU A 212 -5.59 -1.16 -9.40
C GLU A 212 -6.86 -0.79 -10.17
N TYR A 213 -8.02 -1.18 -9.64
CA TYR A 213 -9.33 -0.83 -10.22
C TYR A 213 -9.72 0.61 -9.92
N LYS A 214 -8.89 1.55 -10.37
CA LYS A 214 -9.06 3.00 -10.23
C LYS A 214 -10.13 3.57 -11.18
N ASN A 215 -10.40 2.85 -12.28
CA ASN A 215 -11.42 3.11 -13.28
C ASN A 215 -12.35 1.90 -13.37
N ILE A 216 -13.60 2.05 -12.93
CA ILE A 216 -14.64 1.03 -13.09
C ILE A 216 -15.83 1.73 -13.72
N PHE A 217 -16.35 1.16 -14.81
CA PHE A 217 -17.47 1.72 -15.56
C PHE A 217 -18.50 0.63 -15.86
N ASP A 218 -19.76 1.03 -15.92
CA ASP A 218 -20.82 0.16 -16.42
C ASP A 218 -20.77 0.09 -17.94
N ALA A 219 -20.97 -1.11 -18.48
CA ALA A 219 -21.06 -1.38 -19.90
C ALA A 219 -22.44 -1.95 -20.24
N ARG A 220 -22.93 -1.61 -21.44
CA ARG A 220 -24.18 -2.17 -21.97
C ARG A 220 -23.99 -2.50 -23.45
N ASP A 221 -24.45 -3.68 -23.85
CA ASP A 221 -24.40 -4.15 -25.24
C ASP A 221 -23.00 -4.05 -25.88
N GLY A 222 -21.96 -4.31 -25.06
CA GLY A 222 -20.56 -4.23 -25.49
C GLY A 222 -20.04 -2.80 -25.69
N VAL A 223 -20.69 -1.78 -25.14
CA VAL A 223 -20.28 -0.38 -25.26
C VAL A 223 -20.08 0.24 -23.88
N LEU A 224 -18.94 0.92 -23.71
CA LEU A 224 -18.72 1.87 -22.63
C LEU A 224 -19.12 3.26 -23.11
N LYS A 225 -20.15 3.84 -22.52
CA LYS A 225 -20.64 5.18 -22.87
C LYS A 225 -20.30 6.17 -21.76
N PHE A 226 -19.54 7.20 -22.09
CA PHE A 226 -19.16 8.27 -21.16
C PHE A 226 -20.07 9.49 -21.29
N ASP A 227 -20.47 9.84 -22.51
CA ASP A 227 -21.50 10.83 -22.80
C ASP A 227 -22.15 10.55 -24.18
N GLU A 228 -22.91 11.50 -24.73
CA GLU A 228 -23.56 11.34 -26.03
C GLU A 228 -22.57 11.20 -27.20
N ASN A 229 -21.39 11.82 -27.09
CA ASN A 229 -20.38 11.90 -28.14
C ASN A 229 -19.13 11.06 -27.84
N ALA A 230 -19.01 10.51 -26.63
CA ALA A 230 -17.87 9.71 -26.19
C ALA A 230 -18.31 8.30 -25.79
N SER A 231 -18.00 7.33 -26.66
CA SER A 231 -18.22 5.91 -26.38
C SER A 231 -17.10 5.06 -26.97
N VAL A 232 -16.95 3.85 -26.42
CA VAL A 232 -15.94 2.88 -26.85
C VAL A 232 -16.57 1.51 -26.95
N ASN A 233 -16.38 0.87 -28.10
CA ASN A 233 -16.76 -0.52 -28.31
C ASN A 233 -15.76 -1.44 -27.59
N LEU A 234 -16.30 -2.36 -26.80
CA LEU A 234 -15.51 -3.36 -26.11
C LEU A 234 -15.06 -4.49 -27.06
N PRO A 235 -13.92 -5.14 -26.75
CA PRO A 235 -13.50 -6.37 -27.41
C PRO A 235 -14.61 -7.45 -27.40
N GLN A 236 -14.61 -8.35 -28.39
CA GLN A 236 -15.66 -9.35 -28.56
C GLN A 236 -15.87 -10.23 -27.30
N ASN A 237 -14.79 -10.60 -26.61
CA ASN A 237 -14.82 -11.39 -25.39
C ASN A 237 -15.43 -10.67 -24.17
N LEU A 238 -15.67 -9.35 -24.27
CA LEU A 238 -16.23 -8.52 -23.19
C LEU A 238 -17.60 -7.92 -23.54
N ARG A 239 -18.24 -8.37 -24.64
CA ARG A 239 -19.55 -7.82 -25.08
C ARG A 239 -20.66 -7.98 -24.05
N ASN A 240 -20.63 -9.06 -23.27
CA ASN A 240 -21.65 -9.36 -22.27
C ASN A 240 -21.28 -8.88 -20.86
N ALA A 241 -20.10 -8.27 -20.69
CA ALA A 241 -19.69 -7.75 -19.39
C ALA A 241 -20.53 -6.53 -19.03
N VAL A 242 -20.99 -6.49 -17.78
CA VAL A 242 -21.79 -5.38 -17.24
C VAL A 242 -20.89 -4.38 -16.52
N LYS A 243 -19.77 -4.83 -15.96
CA LYS A 243 -18.76 -3.95 -15.36
C LYS A 243 -17.39 -4.18 -15.95
N ILE A 244 -16.75 -3.08 -16.32
CA ILE A 244 -15.41 -3.07 -16.88
C ILE A 244 -14.48 -2.28 -15.98
N ALA A 245 -13.37 -2.90 -15.58
CA ALA A 245 -12.21 -2.18 -15.07
C ALA A 245 -11.29 -1.79 -16.21
N VAL A 246 -10.75 -0.57 -16.16
CA VAL A 246 -9.79 -0.07 -17.15
C VAL A 246 -8.42 0.15 -16.52
N ASN A 247 -7.39 -0.48 -17.06
CA ASN A 247 -6.01 -0.35 -16.59
C ASN A 247 -5.49 1.08 -16.82
N PRO A 248 -5.18 1.85 -15.76
CA PRO A 248 -4.67 3.21 -15.89
C PRO A 248 -3.36 3.33 -16.69
N SER A 249 -2.55 2.26 -16.75
CA SER A 249 -1.27 2.26 -17.47
C SER A 249 -1.42 1.94 -18.96
N LYS A 250 -2.64 1.63 -19.42
CA LYS A 250 -2.99 1.30 -20.82
C LYS A 250 -3.88 2.38 -21.42
N ILE A 251 -3.66 3.63 -21.01
CA ILE A 251 -4.37 4.81 -21.49
C ILE A 251 -3.33 5.78 -22.01
N THR A 252 -3.19 5.84 -23.34
CA THR A 252 -2.25 6.76 -24.00
C THR A 252 -2.84 8.16 -24.06
N LEU A 253 -2.02 9.17 -23.75
CA LEU A 253 -2.41 10.59 -23.74
C LEU A 253 -1.83 11.36 -24.91
N SER A 254 -2.58 12.35 -25.40
CA SER A 254 -2.16 13.35 -26.38
C SER A 254 -2.66 14.74 -26.00
N LYS A 255 -1.82 15.76 -26.23
CA LYS A 255 -2.20 17.18 -26.06
C LYS A 255 -2.92 17.75 -27.28
N THR A 256 -2.78 17.11 -28.43
CA THR A 256 -3.43 17.51 -29.68
C THR A 256 -4.50 16.49 -30.05
N PRO A 257 -5.59 16.92 -30.72
CA PRO A 257 -6.59 15.99 -31.23
C PRO A 257 -5.96 14.97 -32.17
N ILE A 258 -6.32 13.70 -32.01
CA ILE A 258 -5.93 12.59 -32.89
C ILE A 258 -7.21 11.81 -33.22
N GLU A 259 -7.36 11.39 -34.47
CA GLU A 259 -8.50 10.58 -34.88
C GLU A 259 -8.62 9.29 -34.04
N GLY A 260 -9.82 9.00 -33.56
CA GLY A 260 -10.09 7.84 -32.69
C GLY A 260 -9.72 8.03 -31.21
N TYR A 261 -9.19 9.19 -30.81
CA TYR A 261 -9.01 9.53 -29.39
C TYR A 261 -10.26 10.21 -28.85
N LEU A 262 -10.57 9.92 -27.59
CA LEU A 262 -11.60 10.63 -26.83
C LEU A 262 -11.04 11.93 -26.27
N GLY A 263 -11.84 12.99 -26.31
CA GLY A 263 -11.50 14.28 -25.69
C GLY A 263 -12.03 14.38 -24.27
N GLY A 264 -11.28 15.04 -23.40
CA GLY A 264 -11.71 15.38 -22.06
C GLY A 264 -11.00 16.63 -21.54
N ILE A 265 -11.29 16.99 -20.29
CA ILE A 265 -10.67 18.12 -19.61
C ILE A 265 -9.77 17.61 -18.50
N LEU A 266 -8.53 18.07 -18.46
CA LEU A 266 -7.61 17.74 -17.39
C LEU A 266 -8.11 18.30 -16.06
N HIS A 267 -8.54 17.42 -15.15
CA HIS A 267 -9.15 17.80 -13.88
C HIS A 267 -8.09 17.97 -12.78
N SER A 268 -7.17 17.02 -12.63
CA SER A 268 -6.09 17.14 -11.66
C SER A 268 -4.93 16.22 -11.99
N VAL A 269 -3.76 16.57 -11.45
CA VAL A 269 -2.52 15.81 -11.58
C VAL A 269 -1.88 15.70 -10.19
N SER A 270 -1.47 14.51 -9.81
CA SER A 270 -0.80 14.25 -8.54
C SER A 270 0.29 13.19 -8.70
N LEU A 271 1.32 13.23 -7.87
CA LEU A 271 2.37 12.20 -7.86
C LEU A 271 1.78 10.82 -7.50
N TYR A 272 2.29 9.77 -8.15
CA TYR A 272 1.96 8.37 -7.92
C TYR A 272 3.24 7.56 -7.78
N LEU A 273 3.36 6.85 -6.64
CA LEU A 273 4.53 6.01 -6.29
C LEU A 273 5.89 6.69 -6.55
N GLY A 274 6.00 7.98 -6.21
CA GLY A 274 7.23 8.76 -6.31
C GLY A 274 7.77 9.04 -7.72
N LYS A 275 7.24 8.40 -8.77
CA LYS A 275 7.87 8.36 -10.11
C LYS A 275 6.95 8.72 -11.26
N ASP A 276 5.66 8.45 -11.12
CA ASP A 276 4.64 8.70 -12.15
C ASP A 276 3.68 9.79 -11.69
N LEU A 277 2.87 10.27 -12.63
CA LEU A 277 1.76 11.17 -12.36
C LEU A 277 0.46 10.39 -12.51
N LEU A 278 -0.39 10.44 -11.49
CA LEU A 278 -1.80 10.10 -11.61
C LEU A 278 -2.53 11.30 -12.19
N VAL A 279 -2.91 11.18 -13.45
CA VAL A 279 -3.66 12.18 -14.20
C VAL A 279 -5.13 11.83 -14.16
N LYS A 280 -5.98 12.80 -13.81
CA LYS A 280 -7.44 12.65 -13.79
C LYS A 280 -8.05 13.51 -14.89
N ILE A 281 -8.84 12.89 -15.75
CA ILE A 281 -9.47 13.50 -16.92
C ILE A 281 -10.97 13.41 -16.74
N LYS A 282 -11.65 14.55 -16.84
CA LYS A 282 -13.11 14.60 -16.82
C LYS A 282 -13.64 14.44 -18.24
N ILE A 283 -14.61 13.54 -18.41
CA ILE A 283 -15.35 13.32 -19.66
C ILE A 283 -16.82 13.10 -19.31
N GLY A 284 -17.72 13.98 -19.78
CA GLY A 284 -19.07 14.06 -19.25
C GLY A 284 -19.09 14.14 -17.71
N ASP A 285 -19.79 13.19 -17.09
CA ASP A 285 -19.87 13.03 -15.63
C ASP A 285 -18.82 12.07 -15.05
N PHE A 286 -17.97 11.48 -15.90
CA PHE A 286 -16.98 10.49 -15.51
C PHE A 286 -15.60 11.12 -15.27
N LEU A 287 -14.84 10.47 -14.38
CA LEU A 287 -13.45 10.82 -14.11
C LEU A 287 -12.56 9.62 -14.40
N ILE A 288 -11.81 9.71 -15.50
CA ILE A 288 -10.85 8.69 -15.91
C ILE A 288 -9.50 9.01 -15.28
N LYS A 289 -8.86 7.98 -14.73
CA LYS A 289 -7.54 8.06 -14.10
C LYS A 289 -6.54 7.31 -14.97
N THR A 290 -5.46 7.97 -15.35
CA THR A 290 -4.36 7.38 -16.14
C THR A 290 -3.02 7.71 -15.49
N LEU A 291 -1.99 6.96 -15.84
CA LEU A 291 -0.61 7.23 -15.45
C LEU A 291 0.14 7.92 -16.58
N ALA A 292 0.93 8.92 -16.23
CA ALA A 292 1.83 9.61 -17.16
C ALA A 292 3.23 9.78 -16.54
N PRO A 293 4.30 9.85 -17.35
CA PRO A 293 5.64 10.12 -16.83
C PRO A 293 5.71 11.47 -16.11
N ASN A 294 6.47 11.55 -15.00
CA ASN A 294 6.66 12.79 -14.25
C ASN A 294 7.44 13.89 -15.03
N SER A 295 8.05 13.56 -16.16
CA SER A 295 8.64 14.54 -17.08
C SER A 295 7.59 15.34 -17.86
N GLN A 296 6.36 14.85 -17.96
CA GLN A 296 5.31 15.48 -18.75
C GLN A 296 4.66 16.62 -17.96
N LYS A 297 4.58 17.81 -18.59
CA LYS A 297 3.92 18.97 -18.00
C LYS A 297 2.47 19.02 -18.42
N PHE A 298 1.59 19.37 -17.49
CA PHE A 298 0.16 19.49 -17.71
C PHE A 298 -0.37 20.78 -17.07
N ASN A 299 -1.40 21.37 -17.67
CA ASN A 299 -2.11 22.54 -17.13
C ASN A 299 -3.55 22.15 -16.77
N ILE A 300 -3.93 22.31 -15.51
CA ILE A 300 -5.29 22.02 -15.05
C ILE A 300 -6.29 22.86 -15.85
N GLY A 301 -7.35 22.22 -16.34
CA GLY A 301 -8.37 22.82 -17.19
C GLY A 301 -8.07 22.75 -18.69
N GLU A 302 -6.88 22.31 -19.12
CA GLU A 302 -6.59 22.15 -20.55
C GLU A 302 -7.34 20.95 -21.16
N SER A 303 -7.65 21.05 -22.45
CA SER A 303 -8.16 19.92 -23.21
C SER A 303 -7.06 18.87 -23.38
N ILE A 304 -7.43 17.60 -23.15
CA ILE A 304 -6.53 16.47 -23.31
C ILE A 304 -7.27 15.33 -24.01
N TYR A 305 -6.56 14.61 -24.86
CA TYR A 305 -7.10 13.52 -25.65
C TYR A 305 -6.47 12.22 -25.20
N PHE A 306 -7.24 11.13 -25.20
CA PHE A 306 -6.73 9.84 -24.79
C PHE A 306 -7.35 8.69 -25.57
N LYS A 307 -6.66 7.55 -25.57
CA LYS A 307 -7.12 6.30 -26.16
C LYS A 307 -6.83 5.14 -25.20
N PHE A 308 -7.71 4.15 -25.22
CA PHE A 308 -7.48 2.87 -24.54
C PHE A 308 -6.67 1.94 -25.45
N ASP A 309 -5.54 1.46 -24.92
CA ASP A 309 -4.66 0.55 -25.64
C ASP A 309 -5.19 -0.89 -25.63
N GLU A 310 -4.59 -1.76 -26.44
CA GLU A 310 -4.92 -3.17 -26.43
C GLU A 310 -4.67 -3.80 -25.05
N GLY A 311 -5.63 -4.58 -24.57
CA GLY A 311 -5.62 -5.17 -23.23
C GLY A 311 -5.94 -4.20 -22.09
N ALA A 312 -6.42 -2.99 -22.37
CA ALA A 312 -6.81 -2.03 -21.32
C ALA A 312 -8.01 -2.47 -20.48
N PHE A 313 -8.89 -3.32 -21.03
CA PHE A 313 -10.18 -3.68 -20.43
C PHE A 313 -10.14 -5.03 -19.74
N LEU A 314 -10.73 -5.09 -18.54
CA LEU A 314 -10.98 -6.31 -17.79
C LEU A 314 -12.45 -6.37 -17.36
N GLY A 315 -13.15 -7.45 -17.70
CA GLY A 315 -14.50 -7.72 -17.21
C GLY A 315 -14.48 -8.12 -15.73
N LEU A 316 -15.30 -7.47 -14.91
CA LEU A 316 -15.45 -7.79 -13.49
C LEU A 316 -16.71 -8.62 -13.21
N GLU A 317 -17.78 -8.37 -13.96
CA GLU A 317 -19.11 -8.99 -13.88
C GLU A 317 -19.69 -9.16 -15.28
#